data_AF-A0A1X1YH08-F1
#
_entry.id   AF-A0A1X1YH08-F1
#
_cell.length_a   1.000
_cell.length_b   1.000
_cell.length_c   1.000
_cell.angle_alpha   90.00
_cell.angle_beta   90.00
_cell.angle_gamma   90.00
#
_symmetry.space_group_name_H-M   'P 1'
#
loop_
_entity.id
_entity.type
_entity.pdbx_description
1 polymer ?
#
loop_
_entity_poly.entity_id
_entity_poly.type
_entity_poly.pdbx_seq_one_letter_code
_entity_poly.pdbx_strand_id
1 'polypeptide(L)'
;MGDVSSLVLAASQAAEEGKTSNFLIPNGTFFFVLAIFLVVLGVIGTFVVPPILRVLRERDAMVAKTHADNKKSAEQFAAAQADYEEAMTEARVQASSLRDNARAEGRKVIEDARLSAEQQVASTVLGANDQLKRERDAVELDLRANVASMSATLASRILGVDVTASAATR
;
A
#
# COMPACT_ATOMS: atom_id res chain seq x y z
N MET A 1 59.06 -97.81 -30.64
CA MET A 1 57.97 -97.35 -31.52
C MET A 1 57.24 -96.23 -30.81
N GLY A 2 57.63 -94.98 -31.05
CA GLY A 2 57.05 -93.82 -30.36
C GLY A 2 57.52 -92.46 -30.92
N ASP A 3 58.68 -92.43 -31.58
CA ASP A 3 59.33 -91.18 -32.03
C ASP A 3 58.78 -90.59 -33.33
N VAL A 4 57.80 -91.23 -33.97
CA VAL A 4 57.19 -90.73 -35.22
C VAL A 4 56.02 -89.77 -34.97
N SER A 5 55.41 -89.81 -33.77
CA SER A 5 54.24 -88.99 -33.42
C SER A 5 54.63 -87.57 -32.98
N SER A 6 55.72 -87.41 -32.24
CA SER A 6 56.25 -86.09 -31.85
C SER A 6 56.84 -85.32 -33.02
N LEU A 7 57.41 -86.01 -34.01
CA LEU A 7 57.99 -85.40 -35.21
C LEU A 7 56.91 -84.91 -36.18
N VAL A 8 55.77 -85.60 -36.26
CA VAL A 8 54.58 -85.14 -37.03
C VAL A 8 53.86 -83.99 -36.32
N LEU A 9 53.80 -83.99 -34.98
CA LEU A 9 53.21 -82.89 -34.21
C LEU A 9 54.11 -81.63 -34.19
N ALA A 10 55.43 -81.80 -34.23
CA ALA A 10 56.38 -80.70 -34.44
C ALA A 10 56.33 -80.17 -35.88
N ALA A 11 56.15 -81.04 -36.87
CA ALA A 11 56.02 -80.64 -38.28
C ALA A 11 54.68 -79.92 -38.58
N SER A 12 53.59 -80.24 -37.86
CA SER A 12 52.33 -79.51 -37.98
C SER A 12 52.34 -78.16 -37.23
N GLN A 13 53.12 -78.02 -36.15
CA GLN A 13 53.32 -76.72 -35.49
C GLN A 13 54.29 -75.81 -36.25
N ALA A 14 55.30 -76.35 -36.92
CA ALA A 14 56.23 -75.57 -37.76
C ALA A 14 55.64 -75.08 -39.08
N ALA A 15 54.51 -75.65 -39.53
CA ALA A 15 53.82 -75.23 -40.76
C ALA A 15 52.92 -73.98 -40.58
N GLU A 16 52.65 -73.57 -39.34
CA GLU A 16 51.89 -72.34 -39.01
C GLU A 16 52.79 -71.10 -38.79
N GLU A 17 54.12 -71.27 -38.68
CA GLU A 17 55.09 -70.16 -38.58
C GLU A 17 55.68 -69.74 -39.94
N GLY A 18 54.87 -69.89 -41.00
CA GLY A 18 55.28 -69.75 -42.40
C GLY A 18 54.61 -68.60 -43.16
N LYS A 19 54.31 -67.47 -42.51
CA LYS A 19 54.10 -66.20 -43.23
C LYS A 19 54.50 -65.05 -42.32
N THR A 20 55.72 -64.55 -42.50
CA THR A 20 56.08 -63.18 -42.11
C THR A 20 55.29 -62.21 -42.99
N SER A 21 53.96 -62.15 -42.80
CA SER A 21 53.15 -61.05 -43.30
C SER A 21 53.55 -59.86 -42.46
N ASN A 22 54.46 -59.07 -43.02
CA ASN A 22 54.98 -57.85 -42.43
C ASN A 22 53.79 -56.94 -42.05
N PHE A 23 53.37 -56.98 -40.78
CA PHE A 23 52.18 -56.30 -40.24
C PHE A 23 52.24 -54.76 -40.40
N LEU A 24 53.44 -54.24 -40.64
CA LEU A 24 53.70 -52.82 -40.91
C LEU A 24 53.48 -52.43 -42.38
N ILE A 25 53.32 -53.39 -43.30
CA ILE A 25 52.98 -53.07 -44.70
C ILE A 25 51.47 -52.83 -44.76
N PRO A 26 51.01 -51.61 -45.06
CA PRO A 26 49.59 -51.32 -45.16
C PRO A 26 48.98 -52.14 -46.29
N ASN A 27 48.09 -53.05 -45.93
CA ASN A 27 47.27 -53.78 -46.91
C ASN A 27 46.13 -52.88 -47.40
N GLY A 28 45.48 -53.25 -48.52
CA GLY A 28 44.29 -52.53 -49.07
C GLY A 28 43.11 -52.39 -48.10
N THR A 29 43.18 -53.07 -46.95
CA THR A 29 42.31 -52.86 -45.78
C THR A 29 42.35 -51.41 -45.26
N PHE A 30 43.47 -50.69 -45.42
CA PHE A 30 43.57 -49.28 -45.02
C PHE A 30 42.52 -48.40 -45.72
N PHE A 31 42.34 -48.55 -47.03
CA PHE A 31 41.34 -47.77 -47.78
C PHE A 31 39.90 -48.13 -47.40
N PHE A 32 39.64 -49.41 -47.13
CA PHE A 32 38.32 -49.86 -46.65
C PHE A 32 38.01 -49.33 -45.24
N VAL A 33 38.97 -49.39 -44.31
CA VAL A 33 38.83 -48.82 -42.96
C VAL A 33 38.66 -47.30 -43.04
N LEU A 34 39.40 -46.61 -43.91
CA LEU A 34 39.25 -45.17 -44.14
C LEU A 34 37.86 -44.82 -44.70
N ALA A 35 37.35 -45.61 -45.64
CA ALA A 35 36.00 -45.42 -46.18
C ALA A 35 34.92 -45.59 -45.11
N ILE A 36 35.01 -46.64 -44.28
CA ILE A 36 34.08 -46.87 -43.16
C ILE A 36 34.19 -45.74 -42.13
N PHE A 37 35.41 -45.30 -41.81
CA PHE A 37 35.65 -44.17 -40.90
C PHE A 37 34.99 -42.88 -41.41
N LEU A 38 35.14 -42.56 -42.70
CA LEU A 38 34.50 -41.38 -43.31
C LEU A 38 32.96 -41.47 -43.29
N VAL A 39 32.40 -42.65 -43.54
CA VAL A 39 30.94 -42.87 -43.44
C VAL A 39 30.47 -42.65 -42.00
N VAL A 40 31.15 -43.23 -41.01
CA VAL A 40 30.81 -43.05 -39.59
C VAL A 40 30.99 -41.59 -39.16
N LEU A 41 32.06 -40.91 -39.60
CA LEU A 41 32.30 -39.50 -39.33
C LEU A 41 31.17 -38.63 -39.90
N GLY A 42 30.72 -38.92 -41.12
CA GLY A 42 29.58 -38.26 -41.75
C GLY A 42 28.29 -38.46 -40.97
N VAL A 43 28.03 -39.69 -40.50
CA VAL A 43 26.86 -40.01 -39.67
C VAL A 43 26.92 -39.28 -38.32
N ILE A 44 28.06 -39.29 -37.62
CA ILE A 44 28.22 -38.58 -36.34
C ILE A 44 28.08 -37.07 -36.52
N GLY A 45 28.76 -36.51 -37.52
CA GLY A 45 28.72 -35.07 -37.82
C GLY A 45 27.32 -34.58 -38.19
N THR A 46 26.52 -35.42 -38.86
CA THR A 46 25.18 -35.02 -39.33
C THR A 46 24.07 -35.39 -38.35
N PHE A 47 24.16 -36.52 -37.65
CA PHE A 47 23.08 -37.01 -36.78
C PHE A 47 23.34 -36.81 -35.29
N VAL A 48 24.60 -36.80 -34.82
CA VAL A 48 24.91 -36.78 -33.38
C VAL A 48 25.31 -35.38 -32.90
N VAL A 49 26.15 -34.68 -33.67
CA VAL A 49 26.64 -33.34 -33.30
C VAL A 49 25.49 -32.30 -33.26
N PRO A 50 24.58 -32.22 -34.25
CA PRO A 50 23.51 -31.21 -34.23
C PRO A 50 22.55 -31.30 -33.05
N PRO A 51 22.02 -32.47 -32.64
CA PRO A 51 21.13 -32.54 -31.48
C PRO A 51 21.85 -32.21 -30.17
N ILE A 52 23.11 -32.62 -29.99
CA ILE A 52 23.90 -32.27 -28.79
C ILE A 52 24.09 -30.75 -28.68
N LEU A 53 24.48 -30.10 -29.79
CA LEU A 53 24.62 -28.63 -29.82
C LEU A 53 23.30 -27.90 -29.61
N ARG A 54 22.18 -28.49 -30.05
CA ARG A 54 20.84 -27.93 -29.80
C ARG A 54 20.49 -27.98 -28.31
N VAL A 55 20.71 -29.11 -27.65
CA VAL A 55 20.46 -29.27 -26.21
C VAL A 55 21.34 -28.34 -25.38
N LEU A 56 22.62 -28.21 -25.72
CA LEU A 56 23.53 -27.28 -25.04
C LEU A 56 23.03 -25.84 -25.17
N ARG A 57 22.69 -25.39 -26.38
CA ARG A 57 22.13 -24.05 -26.62
C ARG A 57 20.81 -23.82 -25.89
N GLU A 58 19.95 -24.82 -25.82
CA GLU A 58 18.68 -24.74 -25.10
C GLU A 58 18.91 -24.62 -23.59
N ARG A 59 19.87 -25.36 -23.03
CA ARG A 59 20.26 -25.23 -21.61
C ARG A 59 20.85 -23.85 -21.33
N ASP A 60 21.76 -23.36 -22.16
CA ASP A 60 22.35 -22.03 -22.01
C ASP A 60 21.29 -20.93 -22.12
N ALA A 61 20.38 -21.06 -23.09
CA ALA A 61 19.26 -20.13 -23.26
C ALA A 61 18.30 -20.17 -22.06
N MET A 62 18.02 -21.35 -21.51
CA MET A 62 17.19 -21.50 -20.31
C MET A 62 17.84 -20.82 -19.11
N VAL A 63 19.14 -20.99 -18.90
CA VAL A 63 19.90 -20.33 -17.81
C VAL A 63 19.93 -18.83 -18.01
N ALA A 64 20.22 -18.35 -19.22
CA ALA A 64 20.21 -16.91 -19.52
C ALA A 64 18.82 -16.31 -19.30
N LYS A 65 17.77 -17.03 -19.71
CA LYS A 65 16.38 -16.60 -19.53
C LYS A 65 15.99 -16.57 -18.05
N THR A 66 16.30 -17.59 -17.26
CA THR A 66 15.98 -17.57 -15.82
C THR A 66 16.72 -16.46 -15.09
N HIS A 67 17.98 -16.18 -15.44
CA HIS A 67 18.69 -15.03 -14.90
C HIS A 67 18.07 -13.69 -15.29
N ALA A 68 17.68 -13.53 -16.56
CA ALA A 68 17.01 -12.32 -17.04
C ALA A 68 15.64 -12.12 -16.37
N ASP A 69 14.84 -13.19 -16.28
CA ASP A 69 13.53 -13.18 -15.64
C ASP A 69 13.66 -12.86 -14.15
N ASN A 70 14.63 -13.45 -13.43
CA ASN A 70 14.90 -13.13 -12.03
C ASN A 70 15.29 -11.65 -11.83
N LYS A 71 16.17 -11.11 -12.69
CA LYS A 71 16.52 -9.68 -12.63
C LYS A 71 15.31 -8.80 -12.88
N LYS A 72 14.52 -9.11 -13.91
CA LYS A 72 13.31 -8.36 -14.26
C LYS A 72 12.27 -8.43 -13.12
N SER A 73 12.07 -9.59 -12.51
CA SER A 73 11.19 -9.73 -11.35
C SER A 73 11.69 -8.93 -10.15
N ALA A 74 12.99 -8.90 -9.89
CA ALA A 74 13.56 -8.07 -8.82
C ALA A 74 13.38 -6.56 -9.09
N GLU A 75 13.61 -6.11 -10.33
CA GLU A 75 13.38 -4.73 -10.75
C GLU A 75 11.90 -4.34 -10.65
N GLN A 76 10.99 -5.20 -11.11
CA GLN A 76 9.55 -4.98 -11.00
C GLN A 76 9.08 -4.93 -9.55
N PHE A 77 9.62 -5.81 -8.69
CA PHE A 77 9.32 -5.79 -7.27
C PHE A 77 9.82 -4.50 -6.62
N ALA A 78 11.05 -4.06 -6.93
CA ALA A 78 11.59 -2.81 -6.42
C ALA A 78 10.78 -1.59 -6.89
N ALA A 79 10.36 -1.56 -8.15
CA ALA A 79 9.50 -0.51 -8.68
C ALA A 79 8.13 -0.50 -7.99
N ALA A 80 7.47 -1.67 -7.86
CA ALA A 80 6.18 -1.77 -7.17
C ALA A 80 6.27 -1.38 -5.69
N GLN A 81 7.39 -1.70 -5.02
CA GLN A 81 7.66 -1.27 -3.64
C GLN A 81 7.81 0.25 -3.55
N ALA A 82 8.54 0.87 -4.48
CA ALA A 82 8.69 2.32 -4.54
C ALA A 82 7.34 3.02 -4.78
N ASP A 83 6.56 2.56 -5.76
CA ASP A 83 5.22 3.08 -6.05
C ASP A 83 4.28 2.94 -4.85
N TYR A 84 4.35 1.81 -4.13
CA TYR A 84 3.58 1.59 -2.92
C TYR A 84 3.96 2.57 -1.80
N GLU A 85 5.25 2.79 -1.58
CA GLU A 85 5.75 3.70 -0.55
C GLU A 85 5.43 5.16 -0.87
N GLU A 86 5.51 5.55 -2.15
CA GLU A 86 5.08 6.86 -2.65
C GLU A 86 3.58 7.06 -2.42
N ALA A 87 2.74 6.11 -2.85
CA ALA A 87 1.29 6.16 -2.65
C ALA A 87 0.91 6.24 -1.16
N MET A 88 1.60 5.48 -0.30
CA MET A 88 1.37 5.54 1.16
C MET A 88 1.79 6.87 1.76
N THR A 89 2.88 7.46 1.27
CA THR A 89 3.35 8.78 1.71
C THR A 89 2.37 9.87 1.26
N GLU A 90 1.93 9.82 0.02
CA GLU A 90 0.93 10.75 -0.52
C GLU A 90 -0.38 10.65 0.26
N ALA A 91 -0.88 9.45 0.50
CA ALA A 91 -2.10 9.22 1.30
C ALA A 91 -1.97 9.81 2.72
N ARG A 92 -0.80 9.68 3.36
CA ARG A 92 -0.54 10.28 4.68
C ARG A 92 -0.55 11.80 4.64
N VAL A 93 0.06 12.40 3.61
CA VAL A 93 0.06 13.86 3.41
C VAL A 93 -1.36 14.37 3.17
N GLN A 94 -2.11 13.72 2.28
CA GLN A 94 -3.50 14.07 2.00
C GLN A 94 -4.37 13.94 3.27
N ALA A 95 -4.22 12.86 4.04
CA ALA A 95 -4.94 12.67 5.29
C ALA A 95 -4.59 13.74 6.34
N SER A 96 -3.31 14.13 6.45
CA SER A 96 -2.91 15.22 7.35
C SER A 96 -3.53 16.54 6.92
N SER A 97 -3.43 16.88 5.63
CA SER A 97 -4.02 18.09 5.05
C SER A 97 -5.53 18.15 5.29
N LEU A 98 -6.24 17.04 5.06
CA LEU A 98 -7.67 16.93 5.32
C LEU A 98 -8.02 17.17 6.79
N ARG A 99 -7.25 16.59 7.72
CA ARG A 99 -7.44 16.79 9.17
C ARG A 99 -7.19 18.24 9.56
N ASP A 100 -6.19 18.88 8.99
CA ASP A 100 -5.86 20.27 9.31
C ASP A 100 -6.89 21.24 8.73
N ASN A 101 -7.39 20.98 7.52
CA ASN A 101 -8.50 21.70 6.92
C ASN A 101 -9.77 21.56 7.76
N ALA A 102 -10.14 20.33 8.16
CA ALA A 102 -11.31 20.09 9.01
C ALA A 102 -11.19 20.78 10.37
N ARG A 103 -9.99 20.84 10.97
CA ARG A 103 -9.74 21.61 12.20
C ARG A 103 -9.87 23.11 11.98
N ALA A 104 -9.37 23.62 10.86
CA ALA A 104 -9.47 25.04 10.54
C ALA A 104 -10.92 25.46 10.30
N GLU A 105 -11.68 24.65 9.56
CA GLU A 105 -13.11 24.84 9.34
C GLU A 105 -13.91 24.73 10.64
N GLY A 106 -13.64 23.70 11.46
CA GLY A 106 -14.28 23.55 12.77
C GLY A 106 -14.04 24.75 13.68
N ARG A 107 -12.83 25.33 13.69
CA ARG A 107 -12.55 26.57 14.43
C ARG A 107 -13.36 27.74 13.90
N LYS A 108 -13.48 27.90 12.58
CA LYS A 108 -14.31 28.96 11.97
C LYS A 108 -15.78 28.82 12.37
N VAL A 109 -16.33 27.61 12.30
CA VAL A 109 -17.72 27.34 12.70
C VAL A 109 -17.95 27.67 14.18
N ILE A 110 -17.00 27.36 15.06
CA ILE A 110 -17.09 27.70 16.49
C ILE A 110 -17.07 29.22 16.69
N GLU A 111 -16.16 29.93 16.02
CA GLU A 111 -16.10 31.40 16.11
C GLU A 111 -17.36 32.06 15.54
N ASP A 112 -17.87 31.62 14.40
CA ASP A 112 -19.11 32.13 13.80
C ASP A 112 -20.33 31.86 14.70
N ALA A 113 -20.41 30.67 15.29
CA ALA A 113 -21.46 30.33 16.26
C ALA A 113 -21.36 31.19 17.52
N ARG A 114 -20.15 31.45 18.01
CA ARG A 114 -19.90 32.32 19.17
C ARG A 114 -20.35 33.75 18.89
N LEU A 115 -19.94 34.33 17.75
CA LEU A 115 -20.33 35.68 17.34
C LEU A 115 -21.86 35.79 17.20
N SER A 116 -22.50 34.78 16.60
CA SER A 116 -23.96 34.73 16.48
C SER A 116 -24.64 34.67 17.84
N ALA A 117 -24.11 33.89 18.78
CA ALA A 117 -24.62 33.81 20.14
C ALA A 117 -24.44 35.14 20.89
N GLU A 118 -23.28 35.78 20.79
CA GLU A 118 -23.03 37.11 21.39
C GLU A 118 -24.02 38.15 20.85
N GLN A 119 -24.31 38.13 19.54
CA GLN A 119 -25.32 39.01 18.93
C GLN A 119 -26.73 38.73 19.45
N GLN A 120 -27.13 37.45 19.58
CA GLN A 120 -28.44 37.07 20.13
C GLN A 120 -28.57 37.45 21.61
N VAL A 121 -27.51 37.29 22.40
CA VAL A 121 -27.48 37.71 23.80
C VAL A 121 -27.64 39.23 23.89
N ALA A 122 -26.90 40.00 23.10
CA ALA A 122 -27.04 41.46 23.07
C ALA A 122 -28.47 41.90 22.72
N SER A 123 -29.09 41.28 21.69
CA SER A 123 -30.48 41.54 21.32
C SER A 123 -31.45 41.20 22.45
N THR A 124 -31.27 40.05 23.10
CA THR A 124 -32.11 39.61 24.23
C THR A 124 -32.01 40.58 25.40
N VAL A 125 -30.80 41.02 25.75
CA VAL A 125 -30.56 41.99 26.83
C VAL A 125 -31.18 43.35 26.52
N LEU A 126 -31.10 43.81 25.27
CA LEU A 126 -31.76 45.05 24.86
C LEU A 126 -33.29 44.95 25.00
N GLY A 127 -33.88 43.86 24.53
CA GLY A 127 -35.32 43.60 24.69
C GLY A 127 -35.76 43.51 26.15
N ALA A 128 -34.97 42.81 26.99
CA ALA A 128 -35.23 42.71 28.43
C ALA A 128 -35.15 44.07 29.14
N ASN A 129 -34.18 44.92 28.79
CA ASN A 129 -34.09 46.28 29.34
C ASN A 129 -35.29 47.15 28.93
N ASP A 130 -35.74 47.04 27.69
CA ASP A 130 -36.92 47.77 27.20
C ASP A 130 -38.20 47.30 27.91
N GLN A 131 -38.34 45.99 28.14
CA GLN A 131 -39.45 45.43 28.89
C GLN A 131 -39.41 45.84 30.37
N LEU A 132 -38.25 45.81 31.02
CA LEU A 132 -38.08 46.29 32.39
C LEU A 132 -38.42 47.78 32.54
N LYS A 133 -38.10 48.61 31.54
CA LYS A 133 -38.50 50.03 31.54
C LYS A 133 -40.02 50.18 31.49
N ARG A 134 -40.69 49.45 30.58
CA ARG A 134 -42.16 49.45 30.50
C ARG A 134 -42.82 48.98 31.80
N GLU A 135 -42.29 47.93 32.42
CA GLU A 135 -42.77 47.43 33.71
C GLU A 135 -42.54 48.45 34.83
N ARG A 136 -41.37 49.12 34.88
CA ARG A 136 -41.10 50.20 35.83
C ARG A 136 -42.10 51.34 35.69
N ASP A 137 -42.37 51.80 34.47
CA ASP A 137 -43.30 52.90 34.21
C ASP A 137 -44.74 52.52 34.62
N ALA A 138 -45.16 51.28 34.33
CA ALA A 138 -46.47 50.76 34.72
C ALA A 138 -46.60 50.64 36.26
N VAL A 139 -45.57 50.12 36.93
CA VAL A 139 -45.54 50.02 38.40
C VAL A 139 -45.50 51.40 39.03
N GLU A 140 -44.78 52.38 38.47
CA GLU A 140 -44.76 53.74 39.00
C GLU A 140 -46.13 54.41 38.92
N LEU A 141 -46.87 54.21 37.81
CA LEU A 141 -48.24 54.69 37.67
C LEU A 141 -49.16 54.10 38.76
N ASP A 142 -49.08 52.79 38.98
CA ASP A 142 -49.85 52.09 40.02
C ASP A 142 -49.45 52.52 41.43
N LEU A 143 -48.13 52.70 41.68
CA LEU A 143 -47.63 53.18 42.97
C LEU A 143 -48.14 54.59 43.28
N ARG A 144 -48.17 55.49 42.29
CA ARG A 144 -48.71 56.85 42.46
C ARG A 144 -50.20 56.84 42.80
N ALA A 145 -50.98 55.94 42.20
CA ALA A 145 -52.39 55.78 42.54
C ALA A 145 -52.59 55.27 43.99
N ASN A 146 -51.74 54.34 44.44
CA ASN A 146 -51.84 53.73 45.76
C ASN A 146 -51.12 54.53 46.88
N VAL A 147 -50.18 55.43 46.56
CA VAL A 147 -49.42 56.20 47.56
C VAL A 147 -50.32 57.10 48.41
N ALA A 148 -51.37 57.67 47.82
CA ALA A 148 -52.30 58.55 48.51
C ALA A 148 -53.11 57.78 49.57
N SER A 149 -53.60 56.57 49.24
CA SER A 149 -54.34 55.72 50.18
C SER A 149 -53.43 55.17 51.28
N MET A 150 -52.20 54.79 50.95
CA MET A 150 -51.19 54.35 51.93
C MET A 150 -50.80 55.48 52.89
N SER A 151 -50.63 56.70 52.39
CA SER A 151 -50.31 57.89 53.20
C SER A 151 -51.47 58.26 54.14
N ALA A 152 -52.71 58.20 53.66
CA ALA A 152 -53.90 58.39 54.50
C ALA A 152 -54.01 57.32 55.60
N THR A 153 -53.71 56.07 55.27
CA THR A 153 -53.68 54.95 56.24
C THR A 153 -52.59 55.17 57.30
N LEU A 154 -51.40 55.64 56.91
CA LEU A 154 -50.31 55.94 57.83
C LEU A 154 -50.66 57.12 58.76
N ALA A 155 -51.26 58.19 58.21
CA ALA A 155 -51.72 59.33 58.98
C ALA A 155 -52.79 58.93 60.01
N SER A 156 -53.76 58.09 59.61
CA SER A 156 -54.78 57.53 60.53
C SER A 156 -54.15 56.75 61.68
N ARG A 157 -53.13 55.91 61.40
CA ARG A 157 -52.41 55.16 62.45
C ARG A 157 -51.59 56.04 63.40
N ILE A 158 -50.98 57.12 62.92
CA ILE A 158 -50.18 58.04 63.75
C ILE A 158 -51.07 58.94 64.61
N LEU A 159 -52.19 59.44 64.06
CA LEU A 159 -53.14 60.31 64.77
C LEU A 159 -54.14 59.53 65.65
N GLY A 160 -54.30 58.22 65.45
CA GLY A 160 -55.21 57.37 66.22
C GLY A 160 -56.70 57.60 65.93
N VAL A 161 -57.01 58.30 64.83
CA VAL A 161 -58.38 58.65 64.39
C VAL A 161 -58.48 58.56 62.87
N ASP A 162 -59.62 58.10 62.35
CA ASP A 162 -59.81 57.92 60.90
C ASP A 162 -59.89 59.24 60.14
N VAL A 163 -58.89 59.50 59.29
CA VAL A 163 -58.76 60.76 58.52
C VAL A 163 -59.36 60.66 57.11
N THR A 164 -59.89 59.50 56.72
CA THR A 164 -60.37 59.20 55.37
C THR A 164 -61.57 60.05 54.92
N ALA A 165 -62.34 60.62 55.86
CA ALA A 165 -63.55 61.39 55.54
C ALA A 165 -63.35 62.92 55.49
N SER A 166 -62.21 63.47 55.95
CA SER A 166 -62.07 64.93 56.13
C SER A 166 -61.53 65.69 54.91
N ALA A 167 -60.94 65.02 53.92
CA ALA A 167 -60.36 65.68 52.74
C ALA A 167 -61.33 65.84 51.55
N ALA A 168 -62.51 65.21 51.59
CA ALA A 168 -63.48 65.24 50.49
C ALA A 168 -64.44 66.45 50.49
N THR A 169 -64.23 67.43 51.39
CA THR A 169 -65.20 68.54 51.60
C THR A 169 -64.59 69.94 51.45
N ARG A 170 -63.58 70.13 50.58
CA ARG A 170 -63.25 71.48 50.11
C ARG A 170 -62.74 71.46 48.68
#